data_AF-A0A9N9Y4Z9-F1
#
_entry.id   AF-A0A9N9Y4Z9-F1
#
_cell.length_a   1.000
_cell.length_b   1.000
_cell.length_c   1.000
_cell.angle_alpha   90.00
_cell.angle_beta   90.00
_cell.angle_gamma   90.00
#
_symmetry.space_group_name_H-M   'P 1'
#
loop_
_entity.id
_entity.type
_entity.pdbx_description
1 polymer ?
#
loop_
_entity_poly.entity_id
_entity_poly.type
_entity_poly.pdbx_seq_one_letter_code
_entity_poly.pdbx_strand_id
1 'polypeptide(L)'
;MQLAALDALARQSSLPEDKLLSIQGFLESQEEYVRDAAFTVIGSQKKLSDCILSAIAAAFIDNRDGPGYGGALEILGNQSTLPLDIIRSLVNSVEFQHMDMKRNVFGVLSKQSNLPEDILRVFLAHLASPLTGTRKPAIVAIRNQPELPPSIYDGILSLLESSDQWCRWAAASALGGKGVLPKQARLRLRERLNDGKAIVRKAATLSLGRQSDLSNDDLWRIVKNLEDGEHDVRQAAALVLRNHPNLPNTILQYVKSLLEDEESYVRHAAVQALGGHPNLSQDLLLSIVERTSDEDRGVVASAMAALGGQATLSEETLRLLIKNLQNSGRCKDVRQGAISILNNSPANASIKLSELSTFPLLMKQDAFRVGATSSDNVDLRETFMSLLIQCSESHLAWYIHEGKSCIETRSGVQRLALENEERFRRAIEAHRKLFRMPEIRTGKVTLFMLYPK
;
A
#
# COMPACT_ATOMS: atom_id res chain seq x y z
N MET A 1 2.10 38.88 24.42
CA MET A 1 1.09 39.36 23.45
C MET A 1 1.50 39.13 21.99
N GLN A 2 2.80 39.27 21.65
CA GLN A 2 3.31 39.03 20.27
C GLN A 2 3.14 37.58 19.77
N LEU A 3 3.23 36.59 20.67
CA LEU A 3 3.18 35.14 20.37
C LEU A 3 1.83 34.66 19.86
N ALA A 4 0.74 34.99 20.56
CA ALA A 4 -0.61 34.66 20.11
C ALA A 4 -0.98 35.36 18.78
N ALA A 5 -0.40 36.55 18.52
CA ALA A 5 -0.60 37.26 17.27
C ALA A 5 0.13 36.57 16.10
N LEU A 6 1.38 36.14 16.31
CA LEU A 6 2.15 35.40 15.30
C LEU A 6 1.53 34.03 15.00
N ASP A 7 1.06 33.28 16.02
CA ASP A 7 0.35 32.02 15.82
C ASP A 7 -0.96 32.19 15.05
N ALA A 8 -1.70 33.28 15.30
CA ALA A 8 -2.90 33.60 14.56
C ALA A 8 -2.60 33.98 13.10
N LEU A 9 -1.48 34.65 12.84
CA LEU A 9 -1.01 34.98 11.50
C LEU A 9 -0.49 33.75 10.74
N ALA A 10 0.14 32.79 11.42
CA ALA A 10 0.63 31.56 10.80
C ALA A 10 -0.49 30.72 10.16
N ARG A 11 -1.71 30.83 10.72
CA ARG A 11 -2.92 30.17 10.18
C ARG A 11 -3.47 30.85 8.93
N GLN A 12 -2.99 32.04 8.56
CA GLN A 12 -3.42 32.74 7.36
C GLN A 12 -2.54 32.33 6.17
N SER A 13 -3.15 31.67 5.19
CA SER A 13 -2.44 31.17 4.00
C SER A 13 -2.09 32.24 2.96
N SER A 14 -2.49 33.50 3.20
CA SER A 14 -2.28 34.63 2.30
C SER A 14 -2.27 35.93 3.09
N LEU A 15 -1.08 36.39 3.45
CA LEU A 15 -0.87 37.69 4.09
C LEU A 15 -0.52 38.78 3.07
N PRO A 16 -0.94 40.03 3.31
CA PRO A 16 -0.45 41.20 2.57
C PRO A 16 1.08 41.35 2.60
N GLU A 17 1.66 41.86 1.51
CA GLU A 17 3.12 41.97 1.34
C GLU A 17 3.79 42.90 2.35
N ASP A 18 3.15 44.01 2.71
CA ASP A 18 3.62 44.95 3.74
C ASP A 18 3.78 44.27 5.12
N LYS A 19 2.85 43.39 5.46
CA LYS A 19 2.94 42.58 6.68
C LYS A 19 4.06 41.55 6.59
N LEU A 20 4.22 40.91 5.44
CA LEU A 20 5.29 39.93 5.23
C LEU A 20 6.68 40.58 5.28
N LEU A 21 6.85 41.78 4.73
CA LEU A 21 8.08 42.56 4.84
C LEU A 21 8.37 42.95 6.29
N SER A 22 7.35 43.36 7.04
CA SER A 22 7.49 43.66 8.48
C SER A 22 7.92 42.43 9.28
N ILE A 23 7.43 41.24 8.90
CA ILE A 23 7.78 39.97 9.56
C ILE A 23 9.17 39.48 9.13
N GLN A 24 9.56 39.72 7.89
CA GLN A 24 10.87 39.31 7.34
C GLN A 24 12.03 39.89 8.16
N GLY A 25 11.92 41.12 8.66
CA GLY A 25 12.94 41.72 9.54
C GLY A 25 13.18 40.95 10.85
N PHE A 26 12.24 40.10 11.28
CA PHE A 26 12.39 39.26 12.47
C PHE A 26 13.10 37.93 12.22
N LEU A 27 13.38 37.57 10.96
CA LEU A 27 14.11 36.33 10.62
C LEU A 27 15.55 36.34 11.14
N GLU A 28 16.14 37.53 11.32
CA GLU A 28 17.49 37.71 11.86
C GLU A 28 17.49 38.02 13.36
N SER A 29 16.34 37.88 14.03
CA SER A 29 16.23 38.14 15.47
C SER A 29 17.19 37.23 16.26
N GLN A 30 17.84 37.82 17.27
CA GLN A 30 18.65 37.07 18.24
C GLN A 30 17.77 36.20 19.15
N GLU A 31 16.51 36.56 19.31
CA GLU A 31 15.54 35.77 20.06
C GLU A 31 15.04 34.61 19.19
N GLU A 32 15.48 33.38 19.52
CA GLU A 32 15.13 32.15 18.80
C GLU A 32 13.61 31.99 18.61
N TYR A 33 12.86 32.24 19.67
CA TYR A 33 11.40 32.18 19.66
C TYR A 33 10.77 33.13 18.62
N VAL A 34 11.25 34.38 18.52
CA VAL A 34 10.73 35.38 17.58
C VAL A 34 11.06 34.99 16.14
N ARG A 35 12.29 34.49 15.94
CA ARG A 35 12.77 34.02 14.64
C ARG A 35 11.98 32.80 14.16
N ASP A 36 11.73 31.81 15.01
CA ASP A 36 10.97 30.59 14.65
C ASP A 36 9.50 30.90 14.33
N ALA A 37 8.90 31.84 15.06
CA ALA A 37 7.56 32.33 14.76
C ALA A 37 7.51 33.04 13.41
N ALA A 38 8.52 33.86 13.09
CA ALA A 38 8.64 34.50 11.77
C ALA A 38 8.81 33.47 10.64
N PHE A 39 9.66 32.45 10.84
CA PHE A 39 9.79 31.33 9.90
C PHE A 39 8.46 30.61 9.66
N THR A 40 7.70 30.35 10.73
CA THR A 40 6.40 29.67 10.65
C THR A 40 5.39 30.49 9.86
N VAL A 41 5.29 31.79 10.10
CA VAL A 41 4.33 32.67 9.42
C VAL A 41 4.68 32.85 7.94
N ILE A 42 5.96 33.07 7.62
CA ILE A 42 6.39 33.24 6.24
C ILE A 42 6.34 31.90 5.48
N GLY A 43 6.72 30.80 6.14
CA GLY A 43 6.73 29.45 5.56
C GLY A 43 5.35 28.89 5.25
N SER A 44 4.29 29.39 5.89
CA SER A 44 2.91 29.01 5.59
C SER A 44 2.34 29.71 4.35
N GLN A 45 3.06 30.70 3.78
CA GLN A 45 2.62 31.43 2.59
C GLN A 45 2.87 30.61 1.33
N LYS A 46 1.81 30.43 0.52
CA LYS A 46 1.88 29.67 -0.73
C LYS A 46 2.73 30.35 -1.82
N LYS A 47 2.80 31.69 -1.80
CA LYS A 47 3.53 32.48 -2.77
C LYS A 47 4.13 33.69 -2.07
N LEU A 48 5.44 33.81 -2.14
CA LEU A 48 6.19 34.98 -1.67
C LEU A 48 6.66 35.82 -2.86
N SER A 49 6.94 37.10 -2.62
CA SER A 49 7.54 37.97 -3.63
C SER A 49 9.04 37.75 -3.74
N ASP A 50 9.61 38.07 -4.91
CA ASP A 50 11.05 37.90 -5.19
C ASP A 50 11.93 38.68 -4.21
N CYS A 51 11.43 39.81 -3.69
CA CYS A 51 12.11 40.61 -2.67
C CYS A 51 12.28 39.82 -1.36
N ILE A 52 11.19 39.24 -0.85
CA ILE A 52 11.21 38.43 0.38
C ILE A 52 12.08 37.19 0.17
N LEU A 53 11.96 36.53 -0.99
CA LEU A 53 12.78 35.35 -1.30
C LEU A 53 14.27 35.69 -1.36
N SER A 54 14.63 36.84 -1.94
CA SER A 54 16.02 37.29 -2.02
C SER A 54 16.59 37.59 -0.63
N ALA A 55 15.80 38.23 0.24
CA ALA A 55 16.21 38.49 1.61
C ALA A 55 16.43 37.19 2.41
N ILE A 56 15.53 36.20 2.27
CA ILE A 56 15.68 34.88 2.90
C ILE A 56 16.93 34.14 2.36
N ALA A 57 17.15 34.20 1.05
CA ALA A 57 18.32 33.59 0.43
C ALA A 57 19.63 34.25 0.87
N ALA A 58 19.66 35.59 1.00
CA ALA A 58 20.81 36.32 1.51
C ALA A 58 21.11 35.95 2.97
N ALA A 59 20.09 35.98 3.85
CA ALA A 59 20.22 35.58 5.24
C ALA A 59 20.77 34.15 5.39
N PHE A 60 20.35 33.23 4.50
CA PHE A 60 20.89 31.88 4.41
C PHE A 60 22.36 31.84 3.98
N ILE A 61 22.75 32.63 2.97
CA ILE A 61 24.13 32.66 2.45
C ILE A 61 25.10 33.29 3.45
N ASP A 62 24.64 34.27 4.21
CA ASP A 62 25.46 35.03 5.16
C ASP A 62 25.61 34.31 6.51
N ASN A 63 24.62 33.51 6.92
CA ASN A 63 24.60 32.85 8.22
C ASN A 63 24.52 31.30 8.12
N ARG A 64 25.50 30.72 7.42
CA ARG A 64 25.50 29.30 6.97
C ARG A 64 25.45 28.26 8.09
N ASP A 65 25.93 28.60 9.28
CA ASP A 65 25.93 27.73 10.47
C ASP A 65 25.11 28.33 11.64
N GLY A 66 24.37 29.40 11.37
CA GLY A 66 23.59 30.10 12.37
C GLY A 66 22.25 29.43 12.68
N PRO A 67 21.67 29.73 13.86
CA PRO A 67 20.32 29.30 14.17
C PRO A 67 19.31 29.93 13.19
N GLY A 68 18.38 29.11 12.68
CA GLY A 68 17.42 29.51 11.63
C GLY A 68 17.75 28.98 10.22
N TYR A 69 18.92 28.38 10.04
CA TYR A 69 19.37 27.72 8.79
C TYR A 69 18.30 26.81 8.14
N GLY A 70 17.70 25.92 8.94
CA GLY A 70 16.69 24.98 8.45
C GLY A 70 15.40 25.67 8.01
N GLY A 71 14.99 26.72 8.73
CA GLY A 71 13.77 27.47 8.44
C GLY A 71 13.86 28.24 7.12
N ALA A 72 15.02 28.81 6.79
CA ALA A 72 15.21 29.53 5.52
C ALA A 72 15.05 28.59 4.32
N LEU A 73 15.71 27.42 4.35
CA LEU A 73 15.57 26.42 3.30
C LEU A 73 14.17 25.81 3.25
N GLU A 74 13.49 25.67 4.39
CA GLU A 74 12.10 25.23 4.43
C GLU A 74 11.18 26.21 3.70
N ILE A 75 11.29 27.52 3.97
CA ILE A 75 10.50 28.54 3.26
C ILE A 75 10.77 28.49 1.75
N LEU A 76 12.04 28.50 1.35
CA LEU A 76 12.43 28.47 -0.07
C LEU A 76 11.92 27.18 -0.73
N GLY A 77 11.97 26.05 -0.02
CA GLY A 77 11.47 24.76 -0.47
C GLY A 77 9.95 24.65 -0.51
N ASN A 78 9.21 25.56 0.11
CA ASN A 78 7.74 25.62 0.00
C ASN A 78 7.28 26.38 -1.25
N GLN A 79 8.18 27.12 -1.91
CA GLN A 79 7.88 27.80 -3.16
C GLN A 79 8.02 26.86 -4.36
N SER A 80 6.99 26.83 -5.20
CA SER A 80 7.00 26.03 -6.44
C SER A 80 7.96 26.56 -7.51
N THR A 81 8.28 27.85 -7.45
CA THR A 81 9.19 28.53 -8.37
C THR A 81 10.05 29.52 -7.61
N LEU A 82 11.36 29.43 -7.79
CA LEU A 82 12.33 30.39 -7.26
C LEU A 82 12.94 31.22 -8.41
N PRO A 83 13.25 32.50 -8.18
CA PRO A 83 14.07 33.30 -9.08
C PRO A 83 15.40 32.63 -9.41
N LEU A 84 15.86 32.78 -10.66
CA LEU A 84 17.08 32.12 -11.15
C LEU A 84 18.34 32.53 -10.37
N ASP A 85 18.43 33.79 -9.96
CA ASP A 85 19.58 34.28 -9.20
C ASP A 85 19.67 33.62 -7.82
N ILE A 86 18.52 33.32 -7.20
CA ILE A 86 18.45 32.55 -5.96
C ILE A 86 18.88 31.11 -6.21
N ILE A 87 18.39 30.47 -7.27
CA ILE A 87 18.79 29.10 -7.65
C ILE A 87 20.31 29.01 -7.83
N ARG A 88 20.91 29.95 -8.56
CA ARG A 88 22.36 30.01 -8.78
C ARG A 88 23.14 30.23 -7.48
N SER A 89 22.67 31.14 -6.65
CA SER A 89 23.30 31.43 -5.37
C SER A 89 23.26 30.22 -4.43
N LEU A 90 22.13 29.51 -4.40
CA LEU A 90 21.98 28.25 -3.68
C LEU A 90 22.94 27.18 -4.20
N VAL A 91 23.03 26.96 -5.52
CA VAL A 91 23.96 25.96 -6.10
C VAL A 91 25.42 26.30 -5.77
N ASN A 92 25.82 27.56 -5.94
CA ASN A 92 27.18 28.00 -5.62
C ASN A 92 27.51 27.86 -4.13
N SER A 93 26.50 27.94 -3.26
CA SER A 93 26.72 27.77 -1.82
C SER A 93 27.23 26.37 -1.46
N VAL A 94 26.99 25.35 -2.30
CA VAL A 94 27.16 23.91 -1.97
C VAL A 94 28.59 23.39 -2.20
N GLU A 95 29.42 24.08 -2.98
CA GLU A 95 30.70 23.55 -3.49
C GLU A 95 31.64 23.04 -2.36
N PHE A 96 31.69 23.75 -1.22
CA PHE A 96 32.60 23.46 -0.09
C PHE A 96 31.91 23.11 1.24
N GLN A 97 30.63 22.75 1.21
CA GLN A 97 29.81 22.58 2.43
C GLN A 97 29.75 21.16 3.00
N HIS A 98 29.32 21.05 4.27
CA HIS A 98 28.97 19.79 4.92
C HIS A 98 27.81 19.06 4.21
N MET A 99 27.76 17.73 4.37
CA MET A 99 26.82 16.85 3.65
C MET A 99 25.34 17.17 3.89
N ASP A 100 24.95 17.52 5.11
CA ASP A 100 23.56 17.89 5.42
C ASP A 100 23.14 19.17 4.71
N MET A 101 24.07 20.12 4.62
CA MET A 101 23.84 21.36 3.88
C MET A 101 23.64 21.10 2.39
N LYS A 102 24.51 20.29 1.78
CA LYS A 102 24.33 19.87 0.37
C LYS A 102 22.97 19.21 0.17
N ARG A 103 22.57 18.32 1.08
CA ARG A 103 21.29 17.59 1.01
C ARG A 103 20.10 18.54 1.08
N ASN A 104 20.10 19.50 2.00
CA ASN A 104 18.96 20.40 2.21
C ASN A 104 18.80 21.38 1.04
N VAL A 105 19.91 21.96 0.56
CA VAL A 105 19.88 22.83 -0.63
C VAL A 105 19.38 22.06 -1.85
N PHE A 106 19.90 20.86 -2.08
CA PHE A 106 19.41 20.02 -3.18
C PHE A 106 17.95 19.62 -2.98
N GLY A 107 17.49 19.45 -1.74
CA GLY A 107 16.09 19.21 -1.40
C GLY A 107 15.19 20.35 -1.89
N VAL A 108 15.56 21.60 -1.62
CA VAL A 108 14.86 22.79 -2.13
C VAL A 108 14.84 22.83 -3.65
N LEU A 109 16.02 22.70 -4.26
CA LEU A 109 16.19 22.80 -5.70
C LEU A 109 15.51 21.65 -6.45
N SER A 110 15.38 20.47 -5.86
CA SER A 110 14.72 19.31 -6.47
C SER A 110 13.22 19.50 -6.70
N LYS A 111 12.59 20.45 -5.98
CA LYS A 111 11.18 20.80 -6.13
C LYS A 111 10.92 21.78 -7.29
N GLN A 112 11.98 22.38 -7.83
CA GLN A 112 11.89 23.38 -8.89
C GLN A 112 11.70 22.71 -10.26
N SER A 113 10.87 23.32 -11.09
CA SER A 113 10.67 22.94 -12.50
C SER A 113 11.38 23.93 -13.42
N ASN A 114 11.72 23.51 -14.64
CA ASN A 114 12.39 24.31 -15.67
C ASN A 114 13.78 24.85 -15.25
N LEU A 115 14.56 23.99 -14.58
CA LEU A 115 15.94 24.32 -14.23
C LEU A 115 16.81 24.46 -15.49
N PRO A 116 17.68 25.49 -15.57
CA PRO A 116 18.63 25.65 -16.67
C PRO A 116 19.62 24.49 -16.80
N GLU A 117 20.18 24.30 -18.00
CA GLU A 117 21.08 23.18 -18.30
C GLU A 117 22.33 23.15 -17.41
N ASP A 118 22.94 24.31 -17.12
CA ASP A 118 24.08 24.42 -16.21
C ASP A 118 23.76 23.90 -14.80
N ILE A 119 22.55 24.18 -14.30
CA ILE A 119 22.07 23.67 -13.01
C ILE A 119 21.77 22.16 -13.09
N LEU A 120 21.19 21.70 -14.20
CA LEU A 120 20.94 20.27 -14.41
C LEU A 120 22.23 19.45 -14.52
N ARG A 121 23.32 20.03 -15.04
CA ARG A 121 24.65 19.38 -15.06
C ARG A 121 25.18 19.12 -13.65
N VAL A 122 24.91 20.02 -12.70
CA VAL A 122 25.24 19.79 -11.30
C VAL A 122 24.46 18.59 -10.77
N PHE A 123 23.16 18.50 -11.00
CA PHE A 123 22.38 17.33 -10.59
C PHE A 123 22.84 16.03 -11.26
N LEU A 124 23.20 16.07 -12.54
CA LEU A 124 23.77 14.93 -13.26
C LEU A 124 25.06 14.43 -12.59
N ALA A 125 25.97 15.34 -12.23
CA ALA A 125 27.19 14.98 -11.50
C ALA A 125 26.87 14.33 -10.14
N HIS A 126 25.82 14.81 -9.45
CA HIS A 126 25.38 14.24 -8.18
C HIS A 126 24.61 12.92 -8.28
N LEU A 127 24.10 12.54 -9.47
CA LEU A 127 23.66 11.16 -9.72
C LEU A 127 24.86 10.20 -9.65
N ALA A 128 26.00 10.64 -10.18
CA ALA A 128 27.27 9.90 -10.21
C ALA A 128 28.08 9.96 -8.91
N SER A 129 27.79 10.94 -8.04
CA SER A 129 28.53 11.15 -6.80
C SER A 129 28.41 9.94 -5.87
N PRO A 130 29.50 9.45 -5.23
CA PRO A 130 29.43 8.38 -4.25
C PRO A 130 28.64 8.77 -2.98
N LEU A 131 28.41 10.07 -2.79
CA LEU A 131 27.73 10.65 -1.63
C LEU A 131 26.22 10.38 -1.69
N THR A 132 25.74 9.50 -0.81
CA THR A 132 24.36 8.99 -0.80
C THR A 132 23.30 10.08 -0.54
N GLY A 133 23.66 11.14 0.17
CA GLY A 133 22.73 12.21 0.58
C GLY A 133 22.19 13.06 -0.57
N THR A 134 23.00 13.34 -1.59
CA THR A 134 22.61 14.24 -2.71
C THR A 134 21.99 13.50 -3.89
N ARG A 135 22.19 12.18 -3.98
CA ARG A 135 21.73 11.36 -5.11
C ARG A 135 20.20 11.30 -5.20
N LYS A 136 19.51 11.13 -4.07
CA LYS A 136 18.03 11.10 -4.02
C LYS A 136 17.41 12.43 -4.47
N PRO A 137 17.80 13.59 -3.90
CA PRO A 137 17.39 14.88 -4.41
C PRO A 137 17.70 15.09 -5.91
N ALA A 138 18.86 14.63 -6.39
CA ALA A 138 19.21 14.73 -7.81
C ALA A 138 18.27 13.90 -8.71
N ILE A 139 17.91 12.68 -8.29
CA ILE A 139 16.90 11.88 -8.99
C ILE A 139 15.57 12.64 -9.05
N VAL A 140 15.13 13.22 -7.94
CA VAL A 140 13.87 13.98 -7.87
C VAL A 140 13.93 15.22 -8.77
N ALA A 141 15.03 15.97 -8.74
CA ALA A 141 15.23 17.16 -9.57
C ALA A 141 15.08 16.84 -11.07
N ILE A 142 15.75 15.78 -11.54
CA ILE A 142 15.70 15.34 -12.95
C ILE A 142 14.30 14.85 -13.35
N ARG A 143 13.60 14.15 -12.44
CA ARG A 143 12.22 13.68 -12.67
C ARG A 143 11.23 14.83 -12.78
N ASN A 144 11.40 15.88 -11.98
CA ASN A 144 10.49 17.03 -11.95
C ASN A 144 10.67 17.97 -13.14
N GLN A 145 11.69 17.77 -13.98
CA GLN A 145 11.80 18.52 -15.23
C GLN A 145 10.81 17.97 -16.27
N PRO A 146 9.97 18.81 -16.90
CA PRO A 146 9.13 18.36 -18.00
C PRO A 146 9.96 17.82 -19.17
N GLU A 147 10.99 18.57 -19.55
CA GLU A 147 11.93 18.24 -20.63
C GLU A 147 13.36 18.20 -20.10
N LEU A 148 14.24 17.46 -20.76
CA LEU A 148 15.68 17.46 -20.46
C LEU A 148 16.44 17.89 -21.70
N PRO A 149 17.47 18.76 -21.57
CA PRO A 149 18.40 19.01 -22.66
C PRO A 149 19.06 17.71 -23.14
N PRO A 150 19.37 17.56 -24.45
CA PRO A 150 19.99 16.36 -25.00
C PRO A 150 21.26 15.93 -24.26
N SER A 151 22.11 16.90 -23.89
CA SER A 151 23.34 16.66 -23.12
C SER A 151 23.10 16.01 -21.76
N ILE A 152 22.05 16.42 -21.05
CA ILE A 152 21.65 15.83 -19.76
C ILE A 152 21.13 14.42 -19.97
N TYR A 153 20.37 14.23 -21.05
CA TYR A 153 19.84 12.93 -21.42
C TYR A 153 20.95 11.93 -21.72
N ASP A 154 21.92 12.30 -22.57
CA ASP A 154 23.09 11.49 -22.92
C ASP A 154 23.94 11.16 -21.68
N GLY A 155 24.07 12.12 -20.76
CA GLY A 155 24.71 11.90 -19.48
C GLY A 155 24.02 10.82 -18.65
N ILE A 156 22.68 10.85 -18.55
CA ILE A 156 21.91 9.82 -17.83
C ILE A 156 22.07 8.46 -18.51
N LEU A 157 22.06 8.40 -19.85
CA LEU A 157 22.28 7.15 -20.59
C LEU A 157 23.68 6.57 -20.34
N SER A 158 24.70 7.42 -20.26
CA SER A 158 26.07 7.01 -19.91
C SER A 158 26.13 6.44 -18.49
N LEU A 159 25.39 7.01 -17.54
CA LEU A 159 25.33 6.50 -16.16
C LEU A 159 24.64 5.15 -16.04
N LEU A 160 23.74 4.77 -16.96
CA LEU A 160 23.19 3.40 -17.02
C LEU A 160 24.28 2.37 -17.32
N GLU A 161 25.38 2.77 -17.97
CA GLU A 161 26.51 1.91 -18.35
C GLU A 161 27.67 1.95 -17.36
N SER A 162 27.55 2.75 -16.29
CA SER A 162 28.59 2.88 -15.27
C SER A 162 28.92 1.54 -14.61
N SER A 163 30.19 1.33 -14.26
CA SER A 163 30.61 0.19 -13.45
C SER A 163 30.04 0.23 -12.03
N ASP A 164 29.74 1.43 -11.51
CA ASP A 164 29.11 1.63 -10.21
C ASP A 164 27.60 1.38 -10.28
N GLN A 165 27.14 0.42 -9.48
CA GLN A 165 25.73 0.06 -9.34
C GLN A 165 24.85 1.24 -8.90
N TRP A 166 25.40 2.17 -8.10
CA TRP A 166 24.63 3.30 -7.59
C TRP A 166 24.39 4.35 -8.67
N CYS A 167 25.36 4.54 -9.56
CA CYS A 167 25.19 5.35 -10.77
C CYS A 167 24.09 4.75 -11.67
N ARG A 168 24.15 3.43 -11.93
CA ARG A 168 23.14 2.74 -12.76
C ARG A 168 21.75 2.80 -12.13
N TRP A 169 21.65 2.58 -10.82
CA TRP A 169 20.41 2.71 -10.06
C TRP A 169 19.82 4.12 -10.14
N ALA A 170 20.66 5.14 -9.96
CA ALA A 170 20.22 6.54 -9.99
C ALA A 170 19.73 6.93 -11.37
N ALA A 171 20.46 6.53 -12.42
CA ALA A 171 20.09 6.77 -13.80
C ALA A 171 18.76 6.09 -14.16
N ALA A 172 18.61 4.79 -13.84
CA ALA A 172 17.36 4.06 -14.05
C ALA A 172 16.20 4.75 -13.31
N SER A 173 16.41 5.09 -12.04
CA SER A 173 15.41 5.79 -11.24
C SER A 173 15.03 7.14 -11.84
N ALA A 174 15.99 7.95 -12.28
CA ALA A 174 15.73 9.26 -12.88
C ALA A 174 14.87 9.15 -14.14
N LEU A 175 15.17 8.19 -15.02
CA LEU A 175 14.38 7.92 -16.22
C LEU A 175 12.95 7.48 -15.91
N GLY A 176 12.73 6.72 -14.84
CA GLY A 176 11.38 6.28 -14.44
C GLY A 176 10.41 7.39 -14.02
N GLY A 177 10.82 8.65 -13.90
CA GLY A 177 9.87 9.76 -13.73
C GLY A 177 9.54 10.51 -15.02
N LYS A 178 10.14 10.13 -16.15
CA LYS A 178 9.87 10.75 -17.44
C LYS A 178 8.65 10.07 -18.07
N GLY A 179 7.80 10.86 -18.73
CA GLY A 179 6.57 10.37 -19.36
C GLY A 179 6.85 9.30 -20.42
N VAL A 180 7.18 9.72 -21.64
CA VAL A 180 7.56 8.81 -22.73
C VAL A 180 9.08 8.81 -22.87
N LEU A 181 9.69 7.63 -22.71
CA LEU A 181 11.12 7.45 -22.93
C LEU A 181 11.44 7.26 -24.43
N PRO A 182 12.38 8.05 -25.00
CA PRO A 182 13.04 7.76 -26.26
C PRO A 182 13.48 6.30 -26.40
N LYS A 183 13.41 5.79 -27.62
CA LYS A 183 13.72 4.38 -27.95
C LYS A 183 15.07 3.92 -27.38
N GLN A 184 16.12 4.73 -27.52
CA GLN A 184 17.45 4.40 -27.02
C GLN A 184 17.50 4.27 -25.50
N ALA A 185 16.81 5.15 -24.76
CA ALA A 185 16.72 5.04 -23.32
C ALA A 185 15.97 3.80 -22.87
N ARG A 186 14.87 3.48 -23.56
CA ARG A 186 14.10 2.27 -23.29
C ARG A 186 14.96 1.02 -23.48
N LEU A 187 15.75 0.96 -24.55
CA LEU A 187 16.68 -0.15 -24.82
C LEU A 187 17.73 -0.29 -23.71
N ARG A 188 18.41 0.79 -23.32
CA ARG A 188 19.41 0.76 -22.24
C ARG A 188 18.81 0.42 -20.89
N LEU A 189 17.61 0.94 -20.59
CA LEU A 189 16.88 0.61 -19.36
C LEU A 189 16.45 -0.86 -19.35
N ARG A 190 16.06 -1.42 -20.49
CA ARG A 190 15.71 -2.84 -20.64
C ARG A 190 16.89 -3.76 -20.36
N GLU A 191 18.10 -3.40 -20.79
CA GLU A 191 19.29 -4.17 -20.44
C GLU A 191 19.51 -4.23 -18.93
N ARG A 192 19.13 -3.19 -18.19
CA ARG A 192 19.23 -3.14 -16.73
C ARG A 192 18.22 -4.03 -16.00
N LEU A 193 17.23 -4.62 -16.70
CA LEU A 193 16.37 -5.65 -16.10
C LEU A 193 17.16 -6.90 -15.69
N ASN A 194 18.30 -7.17 -16.33
CA ASN A 194 19.18 -8.30 -16.04
C ASN A 194 20.48 -7.84 -15.34
N ASP A 195 20.48 -6.67 -14.71
CA ASP A 195 21.68 -6.15 -14.04
C ASP A 195 22.15 -7.09 -12.93
N GLY A 196 23.47 -7.21 -12.74
CA GLY A 196 24.03 -8.03 -11.65
C GLY A 196 23.62 -7.57 -10.24
N LYS A 197 23.02 -6.39 -10.10
CA LYS A 197 22.61 -5.81 -8.81
C LYS A 197 21.10 -5.64 -8.73
N ALA A 198 20.51 -6.25 -7.70
CA ALA A 198 19.07 -6.26 -7.42
C ALA A 198 18.43 -4.88 -7.42
N ILE A 199 19.11 -3.90 -6.80
CA ILE A 199 18.62 -2.53 -6.70
C ILE A 199 18.47 -1.88 -8.09
N VAL A 200 19.35 -2.22 -9.03
CA VAL A 200 19.30 -1.72 -10.41
C VAL A 200 18.18 -2.43 -11.17
N ARG A 201 18.04 -3.76 -11.04
CA ARG A 201 16.92 -4.52 -11.64
C ARG A 201 15.56 -4.02 -11.18
N LYS A 202 15.40 -3.77 -9.88
CA LYS A 202 14.19 -3.16 -9.29
C LYS A 202 13.91 -1.80 -9.91
N ALA A 203 14.90 -0.92 -9.96
CA ALA A 203 14.74 0.41 -10.53
C ALA A 203 14.39 0.36 -12.02
N ALA A 204 15.02 -0.51 -12.79
CA ALA A 204 14.71 -0.72 -14.21
C ALA A 204 13.28 -1.24 -14.41
N THR A 205 12.87 -2.23 -13.62
CA THR A 205 11.52 -2.83 -13.64
C THR A 205 10.45 -1.77 -13.37
N LEU A 206 10.59 -1.01 -12.27
CA LEU A 206 9.64 0.05 -11.94
C LEU A 206 9.64 1.19 -12.94
N SER A 207 10.79 1.49 -13.55
CA SER A 207 10.91 2.61 -14.49
C SER A 207 10.29 2.27 -15.85
N LEU A 208 10.52 1.06 -16.36
CA LEU A 208 9.81 0.56 -17.54
C LEU A 208 8.32 0.42 -17.27
N GLY A 209 7.92 -0.13 -16.12
CA GLY A 209 6.52 -0.29 -15.75
C GLY A 209 5.74 1.01 -15.48
N ARG A 210 6.36 2.17 -15.62
CA ARG A 210 5.65 3.47 -15.66
C ARG A 210 5.40 3.96 -17.09
N GLN A 211 5.99 3.31 -18.08
CA GLN A 211 5.73 3.58 -19.49
C GLN A 211 4.40 2.93 -19.87
N SER A 212 3.54 3.68 -20.55
CA SER A 212 2.22 3.18 -20.98
C SER A 212 2.30 2.19 -22.15
N ASP A 213 3.44 2.15 -22.85
CA ASP A 213 3.65 1.41 -24.10
C ASP A 213 4.72 0.31 -23.97
N LEU A 214 4.58 -0.55 -22.95
CA LEU A 214 5.42 -1.73 -22.79
C LEU A 214 5.30 -2.65 -24.02
N SER A 215 6.44 -2.98 -24.63
CA SER A 215 6.48 -3.98 -25.70
C SER A 215 6.39 -5.40 -25.14
N ASN A 216 6.06 -6.37 -26.00
CA ASN A 216 6.08 -7.79 -25.59
C ASN A 216 7.44 -8.23 -25.04
N ASP A 217 8.56 -7.73 -25.58
CA ASP A 217 9.90 -8.01 -25.06
C ASP A 217 10.12 -7.40 -23.66
N ASP A 218 9.59 -6.19 -23.40
CA ASP A 218 9.62 -5.60 -22.06
C ASP A 218 8.83 -6.47 -21.06
N LEU A 219 7.62 -6.90 -21.44
CA LEU A 219 6.78 -7.76 -20.61
C LEU A 219 7.43 -9.12 -20.32
N TRP A 220 8.05 -9.76 -21.32
CA TRP A 220 8.75 -11.03 -21.13
C TRP A 220 9.94 -10.92 -20.17
N ARG A 221 10.65 -9.81 -20.18
CA ARG A 221 11.76 -9.59 -19.23
C ARG A 221 11.25 -9.27 -17.84
N ILE A 222 10.17 -8.48 -17.73
CA ILE A 222 9.54 -8.16 -16.45
C ILE A 222 8.92 -9.40 -15.82
N VAL A 223 8.30 -10.30 -16.59
CA VAL A 223 7.71 -11.53 -16.03
C VAL A 223 8.78 -12.48 -15.49
N LYS A 224 9.96 -12.55 -16.11
CA LYS A 224 11.09 -13.30 -15.57
C LYS A 224 11.59 -12.76 -14.22
N ASN A 225 11.37 -11.48 -13.92
CA ASN A 225 11.71 -10.91 -12.62
C ASN A 225 10.76 -11.36 -11.49
N LEU A 226 9.67 -12.09 -11.77
CA LEU A 226 8.88 -12.78 -10.75
C LEU A 226 9.65 -13.95 -10.11
N GLU A 227 10.64 -14.50 -10.81
CA GLU A 227 11.50 -15.60 -10.35
C GLU A 227 12.81 -15.08 -9.73
N ASP A 228 13.00 -13.76 -9.65
CA ASP A 228 14.23 -13.16 -9.15
C ASP A 228 14.51 -13.60 -7.71
N GLY A 229 15.76 -13.88 -7.34
CA GLY A 229 16.13 -14.27 -5.97
C GLY A 229 15.84 -13.18 -4.93
N GLU A 230 15.73 -11.92 -5.34
CA GLU A 230 15.57 -10.77 -4.47
C GLU A 230 14.10 -10.34 -4.37
N HIS A 231 13.56 -10.38 -3.15
CA HIS A 231 12.15 -10.05 -2.84
C HIS A 231 11.70 -8.73 -3.47
N ASP A 232 12.54 -7.70 -3.35
CA ASP A 232 12.25 -6.36 -3.84
C ASP A 232 12.11 -6.27 -5.37
N VAL A 233 12.78 -7.16 -6.11
CA VAL A 233 12.68 -7.25 -7.57
C VAL A 233 11.39 -7.97 -7.96
N ARG A 234 11.07 -9.08 -7.28
CA ARG A 234 9.81 -9.81 -7.49
C ARG A 234 8.59 -8.92 -7.23
N GLN A 235 8.62 -8.18 -6.13
CA GLN A 235 7.53 -7.25 -5.78
C GLN A 235 7.38 -6.15 -6.84
N ALA A 236 8.49 -5.63 -7.37
CA ALA A 236 8.44 -4.66 -8.47
C ALA A 236 7.83 -5.27 -9.74
N ALA A 237 8.21 -6.48 -10.12
CA ALA A 237 7.65 -7.18 -11.27
C ALA A 237 6.14 -7.44 -11.11
N ALA A 238 5.72 -7.97 -9.96
CA ALA A 238 4.32 -8.22 -9.66
C ALA A 238 3.50 -6.92 -9.69
N LEU A 239 4.01 -5.83 -9.10
CA LEU A 239 3.36 -4.51 -9.14
C LEU A 239 3.18 -4.01 -10.57
N VAL A 240 4.20 -4.15 -11.42
CA VAL A 240 4.13 -3.68 -12.81
C VAL A 240 3.10 -4.50 -13.59
N LEU A 241 3.16 -5.82 -13.54
CA LEU A 241 2.22 -6.69 -14.26
C LEU A 241 0.78 -6.43 -13.81
N ARG A 242 0.56 -6.30 -12.50
CA ARG A 242 -0.74 -5.98 -11.90
C ARG A 242 -1.34 -4.67 -12.41
N ASN A 243 -0.51 -3.66 -12.66
CA ASN A 243 -0.95 -2.35 -13.14
C ASN A 243 -1.11 -2.29 -14.66
N HIS A 244 -0.80 -3.37 -15.40
CA HIS A 244 -0.98 -3.46 -16.85
C HIS A 244 -2.10 -4.45 -17.17
N PRO A 245 -3.37 -4.02 -17.23
CA PRO A 245 -4.50 -4.95 -17.26
C PRO A 245 -4.55 -5.84 -18.53
N ASN A 246 -3.97 -5.37 -19.64
CA ASN A 246 -4.01 -6.04 -20.95
C ASN A 246 -2.71 -6.83 -21.22
N LEU A 247 -2.45 -7.86 -20.42
CA LEU A 247 -1.30 -8.75 -20.66
C LEU A 247 -1.61 -9.72 -21.82
N PRO A 248 -0.63 -10.00 -22.70
CA PRO A 248 -0.76 -11.06 -23.71
C PRO A 248 -1.06 -12.41 -23.05
N ASN A 249 -1.89 -13.25 -23.69
CA ASN A 249 -2.22 -14.58 -23.17
C ASN A 249 -0.97 -15.44 -22.92
N THR A 250 0.07 -15.30 -23.74
CA THR A 250 1.35 -16.00 -23.55
C THR A 250 2.04 -15.63 -22.23
N ILE A 251 1.94 -14.37 -21.79
CA ILE A 251 2.46 -13.92 -20.49
C ILE A 251 1.60 -14.48 -19.36
N LEU A 252 0.27 -14.43 -19.49
CA LEU A 252 -0.65 -14.98 -18.49
C LEU A 252 -0.44 -16.48 -18.28
N GLN A 253 -0.25 -17.25 -19.36
CA GLN A 253 0.06 -18.69 -19.26
C GLN A 253 1.42 -18.95 -18.63
N TYR A 254 2.40 -18.09 -18.86
CA TYR A 254 3.68 -18.18 -18.16
C TYR A 254 3.53 -17.89 -16.67
N VAL A 255 2.83 -16.81 -16.28
CA VAL A 255 2.55 -16.52 -14.86
C VAL A 255 1.74 -17.66 -14.22
N LYS A 256 0.83 -18.30 -14.96
CA LYS A 256 0.11 -19.49 -14.49
C LYS A 256 1.07 -20.62 -14.11
N SER A 257 2.07 -20.93 -14.95
CA SER A 257 3.07 -21.96 -14.61
C SER A 257 3.87 -21.62 -13.35
N LEU A 258 4.09 -20.34 -13.05
CA LEU A 258 4.78 -19.91 -11.83
C LEU A 258 3.94 -20.12 -10.55
N LEU A 259 2.63 -20.42 -10.66
CA LEU A 259 1.81 -20.82 -9.52
C LEU A 259 2.17 -22.22 -9.01
N GLU A 260 2.87 -23.02 -9.82
CA GLU A 260 3.31 -24.38 -9.49
C GLU A 260 4.81 -24.45 -9.18
N ASP A 261 5.49 -23.29 -9.12
CA ASP A 261 6.93 -23.23 -8.82
C ASP A 261 7.25 -23.83 -7.44
N GLU A 262 8.38 -24.52 -7.33
CA GLU A 262 8.83 -25.14 -6.07
C GLU A 262 9.04 -24.10 -4.97
N GLU A 263 9.47 -22.88 -5.33
CA GLU A 263 9.77 -21.83 -4.38
C GLU A 263 8.52 -21.00 -4.05
N SER A 264 8.13 -20.99 -2.77
CA SER A 264 6.89 -20.31 -2.33
C SER A 264 6.88 -18.82 -2.64
N TYR A 265 8.06 -18.18 -2.66
CA TYR A 265 8.18 -16.77 -2.97
C TYR A 265 7.92 -16.44 -4.45
N VAL A 266 8.14 -17.39 -5.36
CA VAL A 266 7.80 -17.25 -6.79
C VAL A 266 6.30 -17.42 -6.97
N ARG A 267 5.72 -18.47 -6.36
CA ARG A 267 4.27 -18.67 -6.32
C ARG A 267 3.55 -17.43 -5.78
N HIS A 268 4.04 -16.87 -4.69
CA HIS A 268 3.50 -15.65 -4.08
C HIS A 268 3.52 -14.46 -5.06
N ALA A 269 4.65 -14.22 -5.74
CA ALA A 269 4.78 -13.15 -6.71
C ALA A 269 3.85 -13.34 -7.92
N ALA A 270 3.69 -14.58 -8.39
CA ALA A 270 2.78 -14.92 -9.49
C ALA A 270 1.31 -14.64 -9.11
N VAL A 271 0.87 -15.04 -7.92
CA VAL A 271 -0.46 -14.73 -7.42
C VAL A 271 -0.68 -13.22 -7.31
N GLN A 272 0.30 -12.47 -6.79
CA GLN A 272 0.21 -11.00 -6.71
C GLN A 272 0.11 -10.32 -8.08
N ALA A 273 0.83 -10.84 -9.08
CA ALA A 273 0.76 -10.34 -10.45
C ALA A 273 -0.64 -10.54 -11.05
N LEU A 274 -1.24 -11.73 -10.89
CA LEU A 274 -2.57 -12.04 -11.39
C LEU A 274 -3.69 -11.31 -10.64
N GLY A 275 -3.53 -11.08 -9.34
CA GLY A 275 -4.61 -10.60 -8.46
C GLY A 275 -5.15 -9.20 -8.76
N GLY A 276 -4.50 -8.37 -9.57
CA GLY A 276 -5.06 -7.07 -10.01
C GLY A 276 -5.77 -7.09 -11.34
N HIS A 277 -5.89 -8.26 -11.99
CA HIS A 277 -6.66 -8.39 -13.22
C HIS A 277 -8.12 -8.69 -12.85
N PRO A 278 -9.09 -7.83 -13.23
CA PRO A 278 -10.48 -7.96 -12.77
C PRO A 278 -11.26 -9.09 -13.45
N ASN A 279 -10.79 -9.56 -14.61
CA ASN A 279 -11.48 -10.54 -15.46
C ASN A 279 -10.54 -11.69 -15.83
N LEU A 280 -10.05 -12.42 -14.83
CA LEU A 280 -9.26 -13.62 -15.09
C LEU A 280 -10.12 -14.71 -15.73
N SER A 281 -9.55 -15.48 -16.65
CA SER A 281 -10.21 -16.65 -17.23
C SER A 281 -10.50 -17.70 -16.14
N GLN A 282 -11.55 -18.50 -16.33
CA GLN A 282 -11.92 -19.59 -15.40
C GLN A 282 -10.73 -20.52 -15.09
N ASP A 283 -9.93 -20.86 -16.11
CA ASP A 283 -8.73 -21.68 -15.97
C ASP A 283 -7.69 -21.07 -15.00
N LEU A 284 -7.38 -19.78 -15.13
CA LEU A 284 -6.51 -19.05 -14.20
C LEU A 284 -7.11 -18.96 -12.78
N LEU A 285 -8.43 -18.74 -12.67
CA LEU A 285 -9.11 -18.70 -11.37
C LEU A 285 -9.00 -20.03 -10.63
N LEU A 286 -9.15 -21.16 -11.34
CA LEU A 286 -9.00 -22.49 -10.75
C LEU A 286 -7.57 -22.72 -10.25
N SER A 287 -6.54 -22.34 -11.02
CA SER A 287 -5.15 -22.42 -10.55
C SER A 287 -4.87 -21.54 -9.33
N ILE A 288 -5.49 -20.36 -9.22
CA ILE A 288 -5.40 -19.52 -8.01
C ILE A 288 -6.14 -20.18 -6.84
N VAL A 289 -7.28 -20.83 -7.06
CA VAL A 289 -8.01 -21.55 -6.00
C VAL A 289 -7.17 -22.68 -5.43
N GLU A 290 -6.39 -23.40 -6.24
CA GLU A 290 -5.46 -24.42 -5.73
C GLU A 290 -4.44 -23.83 -4.74
N ARG A 291 -3.98 -22.60 -4.98
CA ARG A 291 -3.07 -21.87 -4.07
C ARG A 291 -3.70 -21.46 -2.74
N THR A 292 -5.01 -21.63 -2.55
CA THR A 292 -5.65 -21.44 -1.23
C THR A 292 -5.38 -22.58 -0.24
N SER A 293 -4.80 -23.68 -0.73
CA SER A 293 -4.28 -24.80 0.09
C SER A 293 -2.75 -24.90 0.06
N ASP A 294 -2.06 -23.83 -0.34
CA ASP A 294 -0.60 -23.80 -0.37
C ASP A 294 -0.02 -23.97 1.05
N GLU A 295 1.17 -24.56 1.12
CA GLU A 295 1.92 -24.72 2.38
C GLU A 295 2.37 -23.38 2.96
N ASP A 296 2.61 -22.39 2.09
CA ASP A 296 3.06 -21.07 2.47
C ASP A 296 1.88 -20.11 2.73
N ARG A 297 1.87 -19.51 3.92
CA ARG A 297 0.77 -18.63 4.34
C ARG A 297 0.69 -17.34 3.52
N GLY A 298 1.80 -16.82 3.01
CA GLY A 298 1.83 -15.63 2.16
C GLY A 298 1.20 -15.90 0.79
N VAL A 299 1.44 -17.09 0.24
CA VAL A 299 0.78 -17.56 -0.98
C VAL A 299 -0.73 -17.68 -0.76
N VAL A 300 -1.15 -18.36 0.32
CA VAL A 300 -2.59 -18.51 0.63
C VAL A 300 -3.25 -17.14 0.80
N ALA A 301 -2.68 -16.24 1.60
CA ALA A 301 -3.25 -14.91 1.83
C ALA A 301 -3.40 -14.12 0.52
N SER A 302 -2.40 -14.20 -0.36
CA SER A 302 -2.44 -13.54 -1.66
C SER A 302 -3.48 -14.17 -2.60
N ALA A 303 -3.65 -15.49 -2.57
CA ALA A 303 -4.64 -16.19 -3.40
C ALA A 303 -6.06 -15.79 -3.00
N MET A 304 -6.32 -15.72 -1.69
CA MET A 304 -7.59 -15.24 -1.16
C MET A 304 -7.86 -13.78 -1.54
N ALA A 305 -6.84 -12.91 -1.43
CA ALA A 305 -6.97 -11.51 -1.84
C ALA A 305 -7.25 -11.37 -3.35
N ALA A 306 -6.55 -12.15 -4.19
CA ALA A 306 -6.74 -12.16 -5.64
C ALA A 306 -8.16 -12.59 -6.04
N LEU A 307 -8.67 -13.66 -5.42
CA LEU A 307 -10.03 -14.16 -5.65
C LEU A 307 -11.10 -13.17 -5.16
N GLY A 308 -10.87 -12.51 -4.00
CA GLY A 308 -11.78 -11.49 -3.48
C GLY A 308 -11.81 -10.20 -4.29
N GLY A 309 -10.81 -9.94 -5.11
CA GLY A 309 -10.78 -8.83 -6.07
C GLY A 309 -11.53 -9.11 -7.38
N GLN A 310 -11.98 -10.34 -7.63
CA GLN A 310 -12.70 -10.69 -8.85
C GLN A 310 -14.16 -10.25 -8.76
N ALA A 311 -14.68 -9.67 -9.85
CA ALA A 311 -16.07 -9.20 -9.89
C ALA A 311 -17.09 -10.36 -9.82
N THR A 312 -16.75 -11.50 -10.42
CA THR A 312 -17.57 -12.71 -10.40
C THR A 312 -16.67 -13.94 -10.27
N LEU A 313 -17.14 -14.93 -9.52
CA LEU A 313 -16.54 -16.26 -9.44
C LEU A 313 -17.59 -17.27 -9.87
N SER A 314 -17.19 -18.25 -10.68
CA SER A 314 -18.09 -19.33 -11.12
C SER A 314 -18.46 -20.24 -9.94
N GLU A 315 -19.56 -20.97 -10.10
CA GLU A 315 -19.99 -21.97 -9.11
C GLU A 315 -18.91 -23.04 -8.86
N GLU A 316 -18.22 -23.48 -9.92
CA GLU A 316 -17.12 -24.44 -9.82
C GLU A 316 -15.97 -23.89 -8.96
N THR A 317 -15.53 -22.66 -9.21
CA THR A 317 -14.47 -21.98 -8.46
C THR A 317 -14.83 -21.85 -6.98
N LEU A 318 -16.09 -21.48 -6.69
CA LEU A 318 -16.60 -21.37 -5.32
C LEU A 318 -16.67 -22.75 -4.62
N ARG A 319 -17.14 -23.80 -5.30
CA ARG A 319 -17.16 -25.17 -4.75
C ARG A 319 -15.75 -25.66 -4.42
N LEU A 320 -14.79 -25.43 -5.32
CA LEU A 320 -13.41 -25.85 -5.09
C LEU A 320 -12.75 -25.06 -3.95
N LEU A 321 -12.99 -23.75 -3.88
CA LEU A 321 -12.56 -22.92 -2.75
C LEU A 321 -13.10 -23.46 -1.43
N ILE A 322 -14.40 -23.75 -1.36
CA ILE A 322 -15.05 -24.32 -0.17
C ILE A 322 -14.41 -25.67 0.21
N LYS A 323 -14.15 -26.56 -0.76
CA LYS A 323 -13.48 -27.85 -0.53
C LYS A 323 -12.07 -27.66 0.04
N ASN A 324 -11.29 -26.73 -0.52
CA ASN A 324 -9.93 -26.43 -0.08
C ASN A 324 -9.89 -25.89 1.36
N LEU A 325 -10.85 -25.04 1.71
CA LEU A 325 -11.01 -24.50 3.06
C LEU A 325 -11.35 -25.58 4.09
N GLN A 326 -12.11 -26.61 3.69
CA GLN A 326 -12.42 -27.72 4.58
C GLN A 326 -11.20 -28.55 4.95
N ASN A 327 -10.31 -28.74 3.97
CA ASN A 327 -9.10 -29.53 4.16
C ASN A 327 -8.01 -28.74 4.91
N SER A 328 -8.01 -27.40 4.80
CA SER A 328 -6.93 -26.56 5.35
C SER A 328 -7.03 -26.30 6.86
N GLY A 329 -8.19 -26.55 7.50
CA GLY A 329 -8.39 -26.83 8.93
C GLY A 329 -7.75 -25.95 10.03
N ARG A 330 -6.93 -24.92 9.74
CA ARG A 330 -5.99 -24.38 10.75
C ARG A 330 -5.73 -22.88 10.76
N CYS A 331 -6.32 -22.06 9.88
CA CYS A 331 -6.00 -20.62 9.88
C CYS A 331 -7.25 -19.72 9.89
N LYS A 332 -7.36 -18.87 10.91
CA LYS A 332 -8.43 -17.87 11.08
C LYS A 332 -8.48 -16.91 9.89
N ASP A 333 -7.33 -16.49 9.37
CA ASP A 333 -7.23 -15.49 8.29
C ASP A 333 -7.75 -16.04 6.96
N VAL A 334 -7.48 -17.33 6.69
CA VAL A 334 -7.97 -18.04 5.51
C VAL A 334 -9.49 -18.21 5.57
N ARG A 335 -10.06 -18.51 6.75
CA ARG A 335 -11.52 -18.55 6.96
C ARG A 335 -12.16 -17.18 6.75
N GLN A 336 -11.56 -16.11 7.28
CA GLN A 336 -12.08 -14.75 7.15
C GLN A 336 -12.09 -14.27 5.69
N GLY A 337 -10.99 -14.51 4.97
CA GLY A 337 -10.89 -14.19 3.54
C GLY A 337 -11.95 -14.94 2.73
N ALA A 338 -12.17 -16.22 3.03
CA ALA A 338 -13.16 -17.04 2.35
C ALA A 338 -14.58 -16.52 2.53
N ILE A 339 -14.96 -16.22 3.77
CA ILE A 339 -16.28 -15.68 4.11
C ILE A 339 -16.48 -14.35 3.41
N SER A 340 -15.45 -13.49 3.37
CA SER A 340 -15.52 -12.22 2.64
C SER A 340 -15.76 -12.42 1.14
N ILE A 341 -15.09 -13.38 0.51
CA ILE A 341 -15.27 -13.70 -0.91
C ILE A 341 -16.68 -14.22 -1.18
N LEU A 342 -17.17 -15.15 -0.34
CA LEU A 342 -18.49 -15.76 -0.49
C LEU A 342 -19.62 -14.73 -0.29
N ASN A 343 -19.48 -13.83 0.68
CA ASN A 343 -20.48 -12.79 0.94
C ASN A 343 -20.57 -11.75 -0.19
N ASN A 344 -19.46 -11.48 -0.89
CA ASN A 344 -19.39 -10.46 -1.94
C ASN A 344 -19.70 -11.00 -3.35
N SER A 345 -19.82 -12.32 -3.54
CA SER A 345 -20.07 -12.90 -4.86
C SER A 345 -21.57 -12.98 -5.19
N PRO A 346 -22.05 -12.44 -6.33
CA PRO A 346 -23.47 -12.52 -6.72
C PRO A 346 -23.93 -13.96 -7.04
N ALA A 347 -23.00 -14.88 -7.33
CA ALA A 347 -23.28 -16.31 -7.52
C ALA A 347 -23.67 -17.05 -6.22
N ASN A 348 -23.54 -16.40 -5.05
CA ASN A 348 -24.00 -16.91 -3.76
C ASN A 348 -25.54 -17.10 -3.72
N ALA A 349 -26.29 -16.48 -4.62
CA ALA A 349 -27.74 -16.74 -4.76
C ALA A 349 -28.05 -18.12 -5.35
N SER A 350 -27.10 -18.74 -6.08
CA SER A 350 -27.27 -20.03 -6.77
C SER A 350 -26.71 -21.20 -5.99
N ILE A 351 -25.58 -21.00 -5.31
CA ILE A 351 -25.06 -21.93 -4.30
C ILE A 351 -25.95 -21.76 -3.08
N LYS A 352 -26.95 -22.62 -2.92
CA LYS A 352 -27.82 -22.55 -1.74
C LYS A 352 -26.94 -22.49 -0.50
N LEU A 353 -27.22 -21.52 0.37
CA LEU A 353 -26.69 -21.48 1.75
C LEU A 353 -26.87 -22.83 2.48
N SER A 354 -27.80 -23.68 2.02
CA SER A 354 -27.95 -25.08 2.43
C SER A 354 -26.74 -25.99 2.18
N GLU A 355 -25.92 -25.74 1.14
CA GLU A 355 -24.65 -26.49 0.95
C GLU A 355 -23.59 -25.98 1.93
N LEU A 356 -23.52 -24.65 2.15
CA LEU A 356 -22.66 -24.04 3.19
C LEU A 356 -22.99 -24.55 4.60
N SER A 357 -24.27 -24.83 4.88
CA SER A 357 -24.77 -25.34 6.17
C SER A 357 -24.51 -26.84 6.40
N THR A 358 -24.18 -27.60 5.35
CA THR A 358 -23.72 -29.00 5.47
C THR A 358 -22.23 -29.12 5.80
N PHE A 359 -21.47 -28.02 5.77
CA PHE A 359 -20.05 -28.08 6.00
C PHE A 359 -19.70 -27.95 7.49
N PRO A 360 -19.02 -28.96 8.07
CA PRO A 360 -18.69 -28.97 9.49
C PRO A 360 -17.73 -27.86 9.96
N LEU A 361 -17.24 -26.98 9.07
CA LEU A 361 -16.10 -26.12 9.34
C LEU A 361 -16.39 -24.75 9.96
N LEU A 362 -17.64 -24.29 9.97
CA LEU A 362 -18.00 -23.10 10.75
C LEU A 362 -18.27 -23.43 12.22
N MET A 363 -18.42 -24.71 12.57
CA MET A 363 -18.88 -25.14 13.90
C MET A 363 -18.07 -26.29 14.55
N LYS A 364 -17.07 -26.88 13.89
CA LYS A 364 -16.26 -27.91 14.56
C LYS A 364 -15.24 -27.29 15.53
N GLN A 365 -15.65 -27.32 16.79
CA GLN A 365 -14.92 -27.14 18.05
C GLN A 365 -14.78 -25.72 18.62
N ASP A 366 -14.53 -24.68 17.83
CA ASP A 366 -14.26 -23.35 18.43
C ASP A 366 -15.54 -22.64 18.90
N ALA A 367 -16.60 -22.58 18.09
CA ALA A 367 -17.87 -21.94 18.49
C ALA A 367 -18.56 -22.66 19.68
N PHE A 368 -18.34 -23.96 19.81
CA PHE A 368 -18.86 -24.78 20.92
C PHE A 368 -18.05 -24.54 22.21
N ARG A 369 -16.71 -24.41 22.13
CA ARG A 369 -15.87 -24.13 23.30
C ARG A 369 -16.00 -22.70 23.82
N VAL A 370 -16.20 -21.76 22.91
CA VAL A 370 -16.26 -20.32 23.20
C VAL A 370 -17.48 -19.93 24.07
N GLY A 371 -18.56 -20.71 24.06
CA GLY A 371 -19.68 -20.56 25.00
C GLY A 371 -19.47 -21.25 26.36
N ALA A 372 -18.58 -22.26 26.43
CA ALA A 372 -18.39 -23.09 27.62
C ALA A 372 -17.21 -22.62 28.49
N THR A 373 -16.12 -22.08 27.94
CA THR A 373 -14.94 -21.63 28.70
C THR A 373 -14.81 -20.11 28.63
N SER A 374 -15.27 -19.42 29.67
CA SER A 374 -15.57 -18.00 29.60
C SER A 374 -14.38 -17.06 29.85
N SER A 375 -14.13 -16.11 28.94
CA SER A 375 -13.53 -14.79 29.24
C SER A 375 -14.44 -13.68 28.68
N ASP A 376 -14.37 -12.47 29.24
CA ASP A 376 -15.37 -11.40 29.10
C ASP A 376 -15.55 -10.79 27.69
N ASN A 377 -14.81 -11.25 26.68
CA ASN A 377 -14.71 -10.60 25.37
C ASN A 377 -15.00 -11.53 24.18
N VAL A 378 -15.93 -12.46 24.35
CA VAL A 378 -16.39 -13.30 23.25
C VAL A 378 -17.53 -12.60 22.53
N ASP A 379 -17.27 -12.17 21.29
CA ASP A 379 -18.30 -11.71 20.37
C ASP A 379 -19.11 -12.90 19.83
N LEU A 380 -20.31 -13.12 20.37
CA LEU A 380 -21.22 -14.17 19.92
C LEU A 380 -22.02 -13.76 18.68
N ARG A 381 -21.85 -12.53 18.18
CA ARG A 381 -22.62 -11.98 17.06
C ARG A 381 -22.48 -12.81 15.79
N GLU A 382 -21.28 -13.30 15.47
CA GLU A 382 -21.04 -14.10 14.26
C GLU A 382 -21.67 -15.50 14.36
N THR A 383 -21.54 -16.15 15.52
CA THR A 383 -22.21 -17.42 15.81
C THR A 383 -23.73 -17.27 15.73
N PHE A 384 -24.26 -16.18 16.27
CA PHE A 384 -25.69 -15.89 16.27
C PHE A 384 -26.22 -15.57 14.86
N MET A 385 -25.50 -14.79 14.06
CA MET A 385 -25.84 -14.54 12.65
C MET A 385 -25.82 -15.82 11.83
N SER A 386 -24.85 -16.70 12.05
CA SER A 386 -24.75 -18.00 11.37
C SER A 386 -25.93 -18.92 11.70
N LEU A 387 -26.32 -18.97 12.98
CA LEU A 387 -27.48 -19.75 13.42
C LEU A 387 -28.82 -19.14 12.94
N LEU A 388 -28.94 -17.82 12.92
CA LEU A 388 -30.09 -17.09 12.38
C LEU A 388 -30.35 -17.39 10.91
N ILE A 389 -29.27 -17.45 10.12
CA ILE A 389 -29.35 -17.82 8.70
C ILE A 389 -29.84 -19.27 8.55
N GLN A 390 -29.33 -20.21 9.35
CA GLN A 390 -29.80 -21.61 9.36
C GLN A 390 -31.27 -21.77 9.81
N CYS A 391 -31.73 -20.97 10.78
CA CYS A 391 -33.11 -20.97 11.26
C CYS A 391 -34.15 -20.61 10.19
N SER A 392 -33.75 -19.82 9.18
CA SER A 392 -34.65 -19.38 8.10
C SER A 392 -34.96 -20.47 7.07
N GLU A 393 -34.17 -21.55 7.01
CA GLU A 393 -34.27 -22.58 5.97
C GLU A 393 -34.55 -24.00 6.51
N SER A 394 -34.36 -24.24 7.82
CA SER A 394 -34.52 -25.57 8.41
C SER A 394 -34.90 -25.52 9.90
N HIS A 395 -35.41 -26.63 10.45
CA HIS A 395 -35.73 -26.70 11.88
C HIS A 395 -34.44 -26.60 12.68
N LEU A 396 -34.33 -25.51 13.45
CA LEU A 396 -33.26 -25.27 14.40
C LEU A 396 -33.87 -24.80 15.72
N ALA A 397 -33.52 -25.49 16.80
CA ALA A 397 -33.85 -25.09 18.16
C ALA A 397 -32.58 -25.03 18.99
N TRP A 398 -32.31 -23.87 19.60
CA TRP A 398 -31.20 -23.71 20.55
C TRP A 398 -31.76 -23.47 21.94
N TYR A 399 -31.45 -24.36 22.88
CA TYR A 399 -31.97 -24.32 24.24
C TYR A 399 -30.98 -24.77 25.29
N ILE A 400 -31.30 -24.48 26.55
CA ILE A 400 -30.61 -25.07 27.71
C ILE A 400 -31.49 -26.17 28.29
N HIS A 401 -30.90 -27.34 28.54
CA HIS A 401 -31.54 -28.45 29.22
C HIS A 401 -30.54 -29.15 30.15
N GLU A 402 -30.89 -29.26 31.44
CA GLU A 402 -30.07 -29.95 32.46
C GLU A 402 -28.60 -29.49 32.52
N GLY A 403 -28.36 -28.17 32.58
CA GLY A 403 -27.00 -27.61 32.62
C GLY A 403 -26.22 -27.77 31.31
N LYS A 404 -26.88 -28.15 30.22
CA LYS A 404 -26.26 -28.32 28.90
C LYS A 404 -26.87 -27.36 27.88
N SER A 405 -26.03 -26.82 27.01
CA SER A 405 -26.47 -26.16 25.78
C SER A 405 -26.81 -27.23 24.74
N CYS A 406 -28.01 -27.16 24.19
CA CYS A 406 -28.55 -28.12 23.25
C CYS A 406 -28.91 -27.41 21.95
N ILE A 407 -28.30 -27.84 20.84
CA ILE A 407 -28.70 -27.42 19.49
C ILE A 407 -29.35 -28.61 18.82
N GLU A 408 -30.64 -28.47 18.54
CA GLU A 408 -31.45 -29.44 17.84
C GLU A 408 -31.63 -29.00 16.40
N THR A 409 -31.33 -29.92 15.49
CA THR A 409 -31.51 -29.75 14.05
C THR A 409 -32.21 -30.99 13.49
N ARG A 410 -32.57 -30.98 12.20
CA ARG A 410 -33.16 -32.16 11.53
C ARG A 410 -32.27 -33.42 11.57
N SER A 411 -30.96 -33.28 11.78
CA SER A 411 -30.02 -34.40 11.87
C SER A 411 -29.80 -34.93 13.29
N GLY A 412 -30.46 -34.33 14.30
CA GLY A 412 -30.39 -34.75 15.70
C GLY A 412 -30.02 -33.62 16.66
N VAL A 413 -29.80 -33.99 17.92
CA VAL A 413 -29.52 -33.06 19.02
C VAL A 413 -28.05 -33.15 19.43
N GLN A 414 -27.34 -32.02 19.34
CA GLN A 414 -25.99 -31.86 19.92
C GLN A 414 -26.10 -31.24 21.32
N ARG A 415 -25.29 -31.73 22.26
CA ARG A 415 -25.32 -31.29 23.67
C ARG A 415 -23.92 -30.95 24.18
N LEU A 416 -23.80 -29.87 24.94
CA LEU A 416 -22.56 -29.45 25.61
C LEU A 416 -22.80 -29.09 27.07
N ALA A 417 -21.99 -29.57 27.99
CA ALA A 417 -22.03 -29.10 29.38
C ALA A 417 -21.60 -27.62 29.47
N LEU A 418 -22.38 -26.82 30.20
CA LEU A 418 -22.07 -25.42 30.47
C LEU A 418 -21.30 -25.31 31.78
N GLU A 419 -20.16 -24.61 31.78
CA GLU A 419 -19.44 -24.30 33.03
C GLU A 419 -20.21 -23.29 33.89
N ASN A 420 -20.93 -22.35 33.27
CA ASN A 420 -21.75 -21.36 33.95
C ASN A 420 -23.02 -21.04 33.14
N GLU A 421 -24.12 -21.73 33.49
CA GLU A 421 -25.41 -21.61 32.81
C GLU A 421 -25.97 -20.19 32.83
N GLU A 422 -25.86 -19.50 33.97
CA GLU A 422 -26.45 -18.17 34.16
C GLU A 422 -25.74 -17.09 33.34
N ARG A 423 -24.41 -17.22 33.19
CA ARG A 423 -23.61 -16.34 32.33
C ARG A 423 -23.96 -16.55 30.86
N PHE A 424 -24.05 -17.81 30.43
CA PHE A 424 -24.41 -18.17 29.06
C PHE A 424 -25.82 -17.66 28.71
N ARG A 425 -26.78 -17.82 29.63
CA ARG A 425 -28.14 -17.28 29.50
C ARG A 425 -28.13 -15.76 29.30
N ARG A 426 -27.36 -15.00 30.08
CA ARG A 426 -27.24 -13.53 29.94
C ARG A 426 -26.63 -13.11 28.59
N ALA A 427 -25.58 -13.78 28.14
CA ALA A 427 -24.91 -13.46 26.89
C ALA A 427 -25.84 -13.69 25.68
N ILE A 428 -26.56 -14.80 25.66
CA ILE A 428 -27.54 -15.09 24.59
C ILE A 428 -28.71 -14.12 24.65
N GLU A 429 -29.23 -13.81 25.83
CA GLU A 429 -30.35 -12.89 26.00
C GLU A 429 -30.03 -11.47 25.53
N ALA A 430 -28.78 -11.00 25.74
CA ALA A 430 -28.30 -9.72 25.22
C ALA A 430 -28.32 -9.69 23.69
N HIS A 431 -27.88 -10.77 23.02
CA HIS A 431 -27.88 -10.86 21.56
C HIS A 431 -29.28 -11.06 20.99
N ARG A 432 -30.15 -11.86 21.64
CA ARG A 432 -31.58 -11.99 21.29
C ARG A 432 -32.26 -10.62 21.22
N LYS A 433 -32.01 -9.77 22.21
CA LYS A 433 -32.52 -8.39 22.27
C LYS A 433 -31.90 -7.50 21.20
N LEU A 434 -30.59 -7.59 20.97
CA LEU A 434 -29.89 -6.86 19.91
C LEU A 434 -30.52 -7.13 18.53
N PHE A 435 -30.88 -8.38 18.25
CA PHE A 435 -31.51 -8.82 17.00
C PHE A 435 -33.04 -8.80 17.02
N ARG A 436 -33.66 -8.22 18.07
CA ARG A 436 -35.12 -8.06 18.22
C ARG A 436 -35.93 -9.36 18.08
N MET A 437 -35.37 -10.49 18.51
CA MET A 437 -36.06 -11.78 18.42
C MET A 437 -37.11 -11.95 19.53
N PRO A 438 -38.24 -12.64 19.28
CA PRO A 438 -39.27 -12.87 20.28
C PRO A 438 -38.80 -13.77 21.43
N GLU A 439 -39.39 -13.61 22.61
CA GLU A 439 -39.09 -14.46 23.76
C GLU A 439 -40.00 -15.69 23.73
N ILE A 440 -39.42 -16.88 23.77
CA ILE A 440 -40.18 -18.13 23.78
C ILE A 440 -39.84 -18.90 25.05
N ARG A 441 -40.77 -18.96 25.99
CA ARG A 441 -40.61 -19.73 27.24
C ARG A 441 -41.52 -20.95 27.22
N THR A 442 -40.93 -22.15 27.26
CA THR A 442 -41.67 -23.42 27.35
C THR A 442 -41.19 -24.21 28.57
N GLY A 443 -41.83 -24.02 29.72
CA GLY A 443 -41.61 -24.84 30.92
C GLY A 443 -40.15 -24.92 31.40
N LYS A 444 -39.63 -26.14 31.64
CA LYS A 444 -38.28 -26.42 32.18
C LYS A 444 -37.13 -26.18 31.16
N VAL A 445 -37.42 -25.67 29.97
CA VAL A 445 -36.45 -25.45 28.90
C VAL A 445 -36.44 -23.96 28.55
N THR A 446 -35.27 -23.32 28.66
CA THR A 446 -35.09 -21.95 28.15
C THR A 446 -34.74 -22.05 26.66
N LEU A 447 -35.66 -21.59 25.81
CA LEU A 447 -35.58 -21.69 24.35
C LEU A 447 -35.17 -20.34 23.79
N PHE A 448 -34.07 -20.31 23.02
CA PHE A 448 -33.49 -19.05 22.52
C PHE A 448 -33.79 -18.80 21.05
N MET A 449 -34.00 -19.87 20.28
CA MET A 449 -34.47 -19.82 18.89
C MET A 449 -35.40 -21.00 18.63
N LEU A 450 -36.53 -20.75 17.99
CA LEU A 450 -37.43 -21.79 17.49
C LEU A 450 -38.19 -21.26 16.28
N TYR A 451 -38.01 -21.89 15.13
CA TYR A 451 -38.84 -21.66 13.95
C TYR A 451 -39.48 -22.99 13.53
N PRO A 452 -40.83 -23.08 13.51
CA PRO A 452 -41.51 -24.18 12.84
C PRO A 452 -41.50 -23.97 11.32
N LYS A 453 -41.68 -25.09 10.60
CA LYS A 453 -41.57 -25.26 9.14
C LYS A 453 -42.05 -24.10 8.27
#